data_AF-A0AAP8KL50-F1
#
_entry.id   AF-A0AAP8KL50-F1
#
_cell.length_a   1.000
_cell.length_b   1.000
_cell.length_c   1.000
_cell.angle_alpha   90.00
_cell.angle_beta   90.00
_cell.angle_gamma   90.00
#
_symmetry.space_group_name_H-M   'P 1'
#
loop_
_entity.id
_entity.type
_entity.pdbx_description
1 polymer ?
#
loop_
_entity_poly.entity_id
_entity_poly.type
_entity_poly.pdbx_seq_one_letter_code
_entity_poly.pdbx_strand_id
1 'polypeptide(L)'
;MIDGAVFREESENIMAVPAVFLNGEEFGNGRMTIQDILSKLGSTADASEFENKEPYDVLIVGGGPASGSAAIYTARKGLRTGIVADRIGGQVNDTAGIENFITVKETTGSEFSSNLAAHIDQYDIDAMTGIRATDIEKTDEA
;
A
#
# COMPACT_ATOMS: atom_id res chain seq x y z
N MET A 1 4.01 -23.22 -3.22
CA MET A 1 5.45 -22.93 -3.34
C MET A 1 6.08 -24.19 -3.91
N ILE A 2 6.64 -24.11 -5.11
CA ILE A 2 7.29 -25.26 -5.77
C ILE A 2 8.75 -25.27 -5.33
N ASP A 3 9.20 -26.36 -4.71
CA ASP A 3 10.60 -26.56 -4.34
C ASP A 3 11.37 -27.06 -5.56
N GLY A 4 12.10 -26.17 -6.23
CA GLY A 4 12.87 -26.50 -7.44
C GLY A 4 14.00 -27.52 -7.22
N ALA A 5 14.40 -27.80 -5.97
CA ALA A 5 15.35 -28.87 -5.69
C ALA A 5 14.70 -30.26 -5.79
N VAL A 6 13.40 -30.35 -5.50
CA VAL A 6 12.62 -31.60 -5.47
C VAL A 6 11.80 -31.78 -6.75
N PHE A 7 11.30 -30.69 -7.34
CA PHE A 7 10.40 -30.69 -8.51
C PHE A 7 11.04 -29.94 -9.68
N ARG A 8 12.08 -30.53 -10.27
CA ARG A 8 12.88 -29.88 -11.35
C ARG A 8 12.06 -29.55 -12.60
N GLU A 9 11.27 -30.49 -13.13
CA GLU A 9 10.45 -30.27 -14.33
C GLU A 9 9.48 -29.09 -14.17
N GLU A 10 8.86 -28.94 -13.00
CA GLU A 10 7.93 -27.83 -12.70
C GLU A 10 8.65 -26.47 -12.54
N SER A 11 9.97 -26.49 -12.33
CA SER A 11 10.79 -25.29 -12.12
C SER A 11 11.54 -24.80 -13.37
N GLU A 12 11.60 -25.60 -14.44
CA GLU A 12 12.44 -25.30 -15.62
C GLU A 12 12.09 -23.97 -16.30
N ASN A 13 10.83 -23.53 -16.20
CA ASN A 13 10.35 -22.28 -16.81
C ASN A 13 10.17 -21.12 -15.80
N ILE A 14 10.61 -21.28 -14.54
CA ILE A 14 10.47 -20.25 -13.51
C ILE A 14 11.78 -19.46 -13.40
N MET A 15 11.80 -18.23 -13.92
CA MET A 15 13.00 -17.37 -13.89
C MET A 15 13.16 -16.51 -12.62
N ALA A 16 12.08 -16.33 -11.84
CA ALA A 16 12.09 -15.51 -10.63
C ALA A 16 11.25 -16.17 -9.52
N VAL A 17 11.67 -16.00 -8.26
CA VAL A 17 10.95 -16.48 -7.08
C VAL A 17 10.73 -15.36 -6.07
N PRO A 18 9.64 -15.36 -5.30
CA PRO A 18 8.54 -16.35 -5.33
C PRO A 18 7.64 -16.20 -6.56
N ALA A 19 7.24 -17.34 -7.13
CA ALA A 19 6.28 -17.45 -8.22
C ALA A 19 4.98 -18.11 -7.72
N VAL A 20 3.85 -17.56 -8.10
CA VAL A 20 2.50 -18.05 -7.77
C VAL A 20 1.79 -18.43 -9.06
N PHE A 21 1.17 -19.60 -9.07
CA PHE A 21 0.38 -20.13 -10.18
C PHE A 21 -1.06 -20.35 -9.72
N LEU A 22 -2.02 -20.13 -10.63
CA LEU A 22 -3.44 -20.39 -10.42
C LEU A 22 -3.90 -21.33 -11.53
N ASN A 23 -4.36 -22.54 -11.17
CA ASN A 23 -4.83 -23.56 -12.11
C ASN A 23 -3.80 -23.92 -13.21
N GLY A 24 -2.51 -23.85 -12.91
CA GLY A 24 -1.42 -24.17 -13.84
C GLY A 24 -0.95 -23.00 -14.71
N GLU A 25 -1.62 -21.84 -14.64
CA GLU A 25 -1.20 -20.60 -15.31
C GLU A 25 -0.46 -19.67 -14.35
N GLU A 26 0.49 -18.88 -14.88
CA GLU A 26 1.22 -17.88 -14.09
C GLU A 26 0.27 -16.83 -13.52
N PHE A 27 0.25 -16.69 -12.19
CA PHE A 27 -0.62 -15.76 -11.48
C PHE A 27 0.14 -14.51 -11.00
N GLY A 28 1.41 -14.66 -10.62
CA GLY A 28 2.27 -13.52 -10.29
C GLY A 28 3.64 -13.92 -9.80
N ASN A 29 4.57 -12.97 -9.88
CA ASN A 29 5.96 -13.12 -9.49
C ASN A 29 6.39 -11.98 -8.56
N GLY A 30 7.30 -12.28 -7.63
CA GLY A 30 7.82 -11.31 -6.67
C GLY A 30 6.95 -11.14 -5.44
N ARG A 31 7.24 -10.10 -4.65
CA ARG A 31 6.55 -9.82 -3.38
C ARG A 31 5.11 -9.35 -3.66
N MET A 32 4.13 -10.07 -3.11
CA MET A 32 2.70 -9.73 -3.19
C MET A 32 2.10 -9.78 -1.79
N THR A 33 1.20 -8.85 -1.49
CA THR A 33 0.37 -8.85 -0.28
C THR A 33 -0.89 -9.71 -0.50
N ILE A 34 -1.62 -9.99 0.59
CA ILE A 34 -2.92 -10.68 0.49
C ILE A 34 -3.90 -9.84 -0.32
N GLN A 35 -3.92 -8.52 -0.11
CA GLN A 35 -4.74 -7.60 -0.89
C GLN A 35 -4.41 -7.67 -2.39
N ASP A 36 -3.14 -7.72 -2.79
CA ASP A 36 -2.76 -7.84 -4.21
C ASP A 36 -3.31 -9.11 -4.85
N ILE A 37 -3.28 -10.22 -4.11
CA ILE A 37 -3.82 -11.51 -4.56
C ILE A 37 -5.34 -11.43 -4.69
N LEU A 38 -6.03 -10.88 -3.68
CA LEU A 38 -7.49 -10.72 -3.70
C LEU A 38 -7.95 -9.84 -4.86
N SER A 39 -7.25 -8.72 -5.10
CA SER A 39 -7.51 -7.83 -6.24
C SER A 39 -7.35 -8.55 -7.58
N LYS A 40 -6.31 -9.38 -7.74
CA LYS A 40 -6.12 -10.20 -8.95
C LYS A 40 -7.18 -11.29 -9.12
N LEU A 41 -7.75 -11.79 -8.03
CA LEU A 41 -8.87 -12.74 -8.06
C LEU A 41 -10.23 -12.05 -8.36
N GLY A 42 -10.24 -10.73 -8.53
CA GLY A 42 -11.44 -9.96 -8.85
C GLY A 42 -12.18 -9.42 -7.63
N SER A 43 -11.57 -9.47 -6.43
CA SER A 43 -12.09 -8.75 -5.27
C SER A 43 -11.87 -7.25 -5.50
N THR A 44 -12.94 -6.52 -5.79
CA THR A 44 -12.90 -5.05 -5.85
C THR A 44 -13.30 -4.48 -4.50
N ALA A 45 -12.76 -3.31 -4.15
CA ALA A 45 -13.28 -2.54 -3.03
C ALA A 45 -14.77 -2.26 -3.27
N ASP A 46 -15.60 -2.49 -2.26
CA ASP A 46 -17.03 -2.25 -2.33
C ASP A 46 -17.28 -0.75 -2.06
N ALA A 47 -17.86 -0.05 -3.04
CA ALA A 47 -18.12 1.38 -2.93
C ALA A 47 -19.02 1.72 -1.73
N SER A 48 -19.87 0.78 -1.30
CA SER A 48 -20.74 0.94 -0.13
C SER A 48 -19.96 1.12 1.18
N GLU A 49 -18.69 0.71 1.26
CA GLU A 49 -17.82 0.94 2.42
C GLU A 49 -17.52 2.43 2.66
N PHE A 50 -17.71 3.29 1.65
CA PHE A 50 -17.43 4.73 1.73
C PHE A 50 -18.69 5.59 1.80
N GLU A 51 -19.87 5.06 1.49
CA GLU A 51 -21.13 5.83 1.42
C GLU A 51 -21.49 6.53 2.73
N ASN A 52 -21.12 5.94 3.87
CA ASN A 52 -21.43 6.48 5.20
C ASN A 52 -20.30 7.33 5.80
N LYS A 53 -19.26 7.64 5.03
CA LYS A 53 -18.18 8.52 5.50
C LYS A 53 -18.57 9.96 5.25
N GLU A 54 -18.67 10.73 6.33
CA GLU A 54 -18.83 12.18 6.26
C GLU A 54 -17.68 12.82 5.43
N PRO A 55 -17.83 14.06 4.93
CA PRO A 55 -16.76 14.77 4.20
C PRO A 55 -15.50 15.03 5.04
N TYR A 56 -14.33 14.72 4.51
CA TYR A 56 -13.05 15.04 5.15
C TYR A 56 -12.70 16.52 4.95
N ASP A 57 -12.06 17.13 5.94
CA ASP A 57 -11.41 18.44 5.75
C ASP A 57 -10.24 18.32 4.78
N VAL A 58 -9.51 17.21 4.86
CA VAL A 58 -8.41 16.87 3.96
C VAL A 58 -8.44 15.38 3.63
N LEU A 59 -8.57 15.06 2.35
CA LEU A 59 -8.43 13.70 1.83
C LEU A 59 -7.12 13.59 1.03
N ILE A 60 -6.23 12.71 1.45
CA ILE A 60 -4.91 12.51 0.85
C ILE A 60 -4.95 11.26 -0.03
N VAL A 61 -4.53 11.40 -1.28
CA VAL A 61 -4.48 10.28 -2.24
C VAL A 61 -3.03 9.79 -2.40
N GLY A 62 -2.80 8.52 -2.09
CA GLY A 62 -1.50 7.85 -2.12
C GLY A 62 -0.99 7.48 -0.73
N GLY A 63 -0.12 6.46 -0.66
CA GLY A 63 0.40 5.92 0.61
C GLY A 63 1.90 6.11 0.84
N GLY A 64 2.58 6.93 0.04
CA GLY A 64 4.03 7.14 0.16
C GLY A 64 4.45 8.07 1.31
N PRO A 65 5.75 8.38 1.45
CA PRO A 65 6.28 9.27 2.49
C PRO A 65 5.65 10.67 2.49
N ALA A 66 5.31 11.20 1.30
CA ALA A 66 4.63 12.49 1.16
C ALA A 66 3.22 12.47 1.80
N SER A 67 2.49 11.38 1.65
CA SER A 67 1.14 11.21 2.21
C SER A 67 1.18 11.16 3.73
N GLY A 68 2.04 10.32 4.30
CA GLY A 68 2.17 10.24 5.76
C GLY A 68 2.59 11.58 6.37
N SER A 69 3.49 12.32 5.69
CA SER A 69 3.88 13.67 6.12
C SER A 69 2.70 14.64 6.11
N ALA A 70 1.92 14.69 5.02
CA ALA A 70 0.73 15.54 4.94
C ALA A 70 -0.29 15.18 6.03
N ALA A 71 -0.58 13.88 6.20
CA ALA A 71 -1.60 13.40 7.11
C ALA A 71 -1.28 13.73 8.57
N ILE A 72 -0.03 13.52 8.98
CA ILE A 72 0.44 13.87 10.34
C ILE A 72 0.26 15.38 10.58
N TYR A 73 0.62 16.22 9.60
CA TYR A 73 0.53 17.67 9.78
C TYR A 73 -0.91 18.16 9.84
N THR A 74 -1.82 17.62 9.03
CA THR A 74 -3.24 18.03 9.03
C THR A 74 -3.97 17.51 10.27
N ALA A 75 -3.72 16.26 10.68
CA ALA A 75 -4.30 15.71 11.90
C ALA A 75 -3.84 16.47 13.15
N ARG A 76 -2.57 16.91 13.22
CA ARG A 76 -2.06 17.76 14.31
C ARG A 76 -2.71 19.15 14.36
N LYS A 77 -3.37 19.59 13.29
CA LYS A 77 -4.19 20.82 13.26
C LYS A 77 -5.65 20.58 13.64
N GLY A 78 -6.02 19.34 13.97
CA GLY A 78 -7.38 18.96 14.34
C GLY A 78 -8.31 18.85 13.14
N LEU A 79 -7.78 18.75 11.92
CA LEU A 79 -8.56 18.54 10.70
C LEU A 79 -8.91 17.06 10.56
N ARG A 80 -10.16 16.76 10.22
CA ARG A 80 -10.61 15.41 9.89
C ARG A 80 -9.90 14.95 8.61
N THR A 81 -8.90 14.09 8.81
CA THR A 81 -7.94 13.70 7.78
C THR A 81 -8.18 12.26 7.35
N GLY A 82 -8.28 12.03 6.04
CA GLY A 82 -8.35 10.70 5.45
C GLY A 82 -7.17 10.42 4.53
N ILE A 83 -6.78 9.15 4.39
CA ILE A 83 -5.82 8.68 3.40
C ILE A 83 -6.50 7.60 2.55
N VAL A 84 -6.45 7.72 1.22
CA VAL A 84 -6.81 6.66 0.28
C VAL A 84 -5.54 6.18 -0.40
N ALA A 85 -5.16 4.93 -0.20
CA ALA A 85 -3.93 4.39 -0.74
C ALA A 85 -4.07 2.93 -1.14
N ASP A 86 -3.24 2.52 -2.10
CA ASP A 86 -3.03 1.11 -2.38
C ASP A 86 -2.29 0.44 -1.19
N ARG A 87 -1.11 0.99 -0.84
CA ARG A 87 -0.30 0.54 0.30
C ARG A 87 0.42 1.70 1.00
N ILE A 88 0.42 1.68 2.33
CA ILE A 88 1.23 2.61 3.15
C ILE A 88 2.72 2.30 2.98
N GLY A 89 3.56 3.34 2.93
CA GLY A 89 4.96 3.30 2.52
C GLY A 89 5.17 3.58 1.03
N GLY A 90 4.22 3.23 0.16
CA GLY A 90 4.37 3.41 -1.29
C GLY A 90 5.61 2.70 -1.83
N GLN A 91 6.40 3.40 -2.66
CA GLN A 91 7.60 2.85 -3.30
C GLN A 91 8.70 2.41 -2.33
N VAL A 92 8.79 3.01 -1.13
CA VAL A 92 9.87 2.67 -0.21
C VAL A 92 9.77 1.24 0.30
N ASN A 93 8.58 0.62 0.29
CA ASN A 93 8.39 -0.79 0.64
C ASN A 93 9.27 -1.75 -0.18
N ASP A 94 9.58 -1.37 -1.42
CA ASP A 94 10.33 -2.19 -2.37
C ASP A 94 11.83 -1.84 -2.35
N THR A 95 12.26 -0.93 -1.46
CA THR A 95 13.64 -0.49 -1.32
C THR A 95 14.38 -1.32 -0.27
N ALA A 96 15.52 -1.91 -0.65
CA ALA A 96 16.32 -2.75 0.24
C ALA A 96 16.95 -1.96 1.39
N GLY A 97 17.70 -0.89 1.07
CA GLY A 97 18.38 -0.03 2.04
C GLY A 97 18.19 1.45 1.70
N ILE A 98 18.10 2.27 2.73
CA ILE A 98 17.89 3.72 2.65
C ILE A 98 18.96 4.38 3.54
N GLU A 99 19.87 5.13 2.92
CA GLU A 99 21.00 5.80 3.58
C GLU A 99 20.96 7.34 3.40
N ASN A 100 19.91 7.83 2.76
CA ASN A 100 19.74 9.25 2.41
C ASN A 100 18.54 9.89 3.12
N PHE A 101 17.98 9.25 4.15
CA PHE A 101 16.96 9.85 4.99
C PHE A 101 17.61 10.66 6.12
N ILE A 102 17.64 11.98 5.97
CA ILE A 102 18.31 12.90 6.91
C ILE A 102 17.94 12.56 8.36
N THR A 103 18.95 12.52 9.24
CA THR A 103 18.91 12.07 10.65
C THR A 103 18.94 10.56 10.90
N VAL A 104 18.69 9.73 9.88
CA VAL A 104 18.80 8.26 9.95
C VAL A 104 19.94 7.80 9.05
N LYS A 105 20.99 7.22 9.64
CA LYS A 105 22.19 6.82 8.89
C LYS A 105 21.93 5.67 7.91
N GLU A 106 21.13 4.71 8.35
CA GLU A 106 20.77 3.52 7.58
C GLU A 106 19.42 3.01 8.10
N THR A 107 18.53 2.61 7.21
CA THR A 107 17.29 1.89 7.49
C THR A 107 16.89 1.07 6.27
N THR A 108 15.82 0.27 6.39
CA THR A 108 15.26 -0.49 5.27
C THR A 108 13.91 0.07 4.86
N GLY A 109 13.47 -0.24 3.64
CA GLY A 109 12.15 0.12 3.16
C GLY A 109 11.00 -0.35 4.06
N SER A 110 11.11 -1.57 4.58
CA SER A 110 10.11 -2.14 5.49
C SER A 110 10.10 -1.46 6.86
N GLU A 111 11.28 -1.16 7.41
CA GLU A 111 11.39 -0.46 8.69
C GLU A 111 10.86 0.97 8.58
N PHE A 112 11.25 1.70 7.53
CA PHE A 112 10.73 3.04 7.25
C PHE A 112 9.19 3.04 7.15
N SER A 113 8.63 2.12 6.36
CA SER A 113 7.18 2.05 6.13
C SER A 113 6.42 1.68 7.41
N SER A 114 6.98 0.79 8.24
CA SER A 114 6.40 0.43 9.53
C SER A 114 6.41 1.61 10.51
N ASN A 115 7.52 2.35 10.57
CA ASN A 115 7.62 3.55 11.39
C ASN A 115 6.68 4.67 10.92
N LEU A 116 6.50 4.81 9.59
CA LEU A 116 5.55 5.75 9.02
C LEU A 116 4.11 5.40 9.41
N ALA A 117 3.71 4.13 9.26
CA ALA A 117 2.40 3.65 9.66
C ALA A 117 2.16 3.87 11.16
N ALA A 118 3.12 3.49 12.00
CA ALA A 118 3.02 3.69 13.45
C ALA A 118 2.88 5.16 13.85
N HIS A 119 3.47 6.10 13.11
CA HIS A 119 3.30 7.54 13.38
C HIS A 119 1.96 8.07 12.88
N ILE A 120 1.42 7.54 11.77
CA ILE A 120 0.05 7.82 11.34
C ILE A 120 -0.95 7.35 12.41
N ASP A 121 -0.78 6.13 12.92
CA ASP A 121 -1.66 5.51 13.93
C ASP A 121 -1.68 6.24 15.29
N GLN A 122 -0.76 7.18 15.53
CA GLN A 122 -0.77 8.04 16.73
C GLN A 122 -1.88 9.09 16.70
N TYR A 123 -2.48 9.33 15.53
CA TYR A 123 -3.51 10.35 15.32
C TYR A 123 -4.80 9.70 14.83
N ASP A 124 -5.91 10.43 14.97
CA ASP A 124 -7.20 10.04 14.42
C ASP A 124 -7.23 10.32 12.90
N ILE A 125 -6.53 9.47 12.14
CA ILE A 125 -6.42 9.50 10.69
C ILE A 125 -7.12 8.26 10.14
N ASP A 126 -8.09 8.46 9.25
CA ASP A 126 -8.81 7.37 8.60
C ASP A 126 -8.02 6.87 7.37
N ALA A 127 -7.25 5.80 7.55
CA ALA A 127 -6.42 5.22 6.49
C ALA A 127 -7.15 4.06 5.77
N MET A 128 -7.58 4.32 4.53
CA MET A 128 -8.23 3.37 3.65
C MET A 128 -7.19 2.79 2.67
N THR A 129 -6.78 1.53 2.92
CA THR A 129 -5.74 0.83 2.14
C THR A 129 -6.33 -0.19 1.16
N GLY A 130 -5.56 -0.60 0.15
CA GLY A 130 -5.99 -1.56 -0.88
C GLY A 130 -6.94 -0.95 -1.91
N ILE A 131 -7.03 0.38 -1.96
CA ILE A 131 -7.95 1.11 -2.83
C ILE A 131 -7.16 2.09 -3.68
N ARG A 132 -7.50 2.16 -4.97
CA ARG A 132 -6.88 3.07 -5.91
C ARG A 132 -7.90 4.09 -6.39
N ALA A 133 -7.64 5.37 -6.10
CA ALA A 133 -8.40 6.45 -6.72
C ALA A 133 -8.18 6.45 -8.24
N THR A 134 -9.27 6.51 -9.00
CA THR A 134 -9.26 6.47 -10.47
C THR A 134 -9.54 7.82 -11.10
N ASP A 135 -10.26 8.69 -10.41
CA ASP A 135 -10.67 9.99 -10.92
C ASP A 135 -10.81 11.02 -9.80
N ILE A 136 -10.78 12.30 -10.16
CA ILE A 136 -11.03 13.42 -9.26
C ILE A 136 -11.93 14.44 -9.96
N GLU A 137 -13.11 14.65 -9.41
CA GLU A 137 -14.09 15.61 -9.91
C GLU A 137 -14.26 16.74 -8.91
N LYS A 138 -14.42 17.96 -9.43
CA LYS A 138 -14.78 19.11 -8.61
C LYS A 138 -16.30 19.15 -8.47
N THR A 139 -16.81 19.12 -7.25
CA THR A 139 -18.22 19.36 -6.96
C THR A 139 -18.46 20.86 -6.75
N ASP A 140 -19.67 21.33 -7.05
CA ASP A 140 -20.06 22.73 -6.87
C ASP A 140 -20.26 23.11 -5.38
N GLU A 141 -20.19 22.12 -4.49
CA GLU A 141 -20.31 22.26 -3.04
C GLU A 141 -18.92 22.35 -2.39
N ALA A 142 -18.31 23.54 -2.41
CA ALA A 142 -17.20 23.92 -1.55
C ALA A 142 -17.18 25.43 -1.30
#